data_AF-A0A1E3H174-F1
#
_entry.id   AF-A0A1E3H174-F1
#
_cell.length_a   1.000
_cell.length_b   1.000
_cell.length_c   1.000
_cell.angle_alpha   90.00
_cell.angle_beta   90.00
_cell.angle_gamma   90.00
#
_symmetry.space_group_name_H-M   'P 1'
#
loop_
_entity.id
_entity.type
_entity.pdbx_description
1 polymer ?
#
loop_
_entity_poly.entity_id
_entity_poly.type
_entity_poly.pdbx_seq_one_letter_code
_entity_poly.pdbx_strand_id
1 'polypeptide(L)'
;MIRVSRRFARGSFPAAVLASGLLAAPAAAEDLAEATSQLCAKVKGCVSAEIATATDMSDAQKAEATRSLDTMCAAIEQSFSIATRQHRLNDPALACVRSMNALDCAELMGVDGPMTVDCETFQGLAAAEGG
;
A
#
# COMPACT_ATOMS: atom_id res chain seq x y z
N MET A 1 -15.66 7.08 36.90
CA MET A 1 -15.54 6.38 38.20
C MET A 1 -16.27 5.05 38.12
N ILE A 2 -15.58 3.90 38.01
CA ILE A 2 -16.11 2.60 38.42
C ILE A 2 -14.93 1.78 38.99
N ARG A 3 -14.97 1.55 40.30
CA ARG A 3 -14.10 0.64 41.05
C ARG A 3 -14.60 -0.79 40.84
N VAL A 4 -13.74 -1.73 40.44
CA VAL A 4 -13.96 -3.17 40.65
C VAL A 4 -12.59 -3.79 40.97
N SER A 5 -12.22 -3.80 42.25
CA SER A 5 -12.36 -4.95 43.17
C SER A 5 -11.21 -5.96 43.03
N ARG A 6 -10.12 -5.70 43.76
CA ARG A 6 -9.12 -6.72 44.11
C ARG A 6 -9.82 -7.78 44.97
N ARG A 7 -10.11 -8.95 44.41
CA ARG A 7 -10.34 -10.16 45.21
C ARG A 7 -9.11 -11.04 45.13
N PHE A 8 -8.39 -11.05 46.25
CA PHE A 8 -7.48 -12.12 46.63
C PHE A 8 -8.25 -13.45 46.54
N ALA A 9 -7.84 -14.32 45.64
CA ALA A 9 -8.21 -15.74 45.66
C ALA A 9 -6.94 -16.54 45.41
N ARG A 10 -6.30 -16.91 46.52
CA ARG A 10 -5.20 -17.85 46.61
C ARG A 10 -5.83 -19.23 46.49
N GLY A 11 -5.71 -19.86 45.32
CA GLY A 11 -6.27 -21.20 45.05
C GLY A 11 -5.37 -21.94 44.07
N SER A 12 -4.69 -22.98 44.55
CA SER A 12 -4.03 -23.98 43.71
C SER A 12 -5.09 -24.78 42.95
N PHE A 13 -5.06 -24.68 41.62
CA PHE A 13 -5.70 -25.63 40.71
C PHE A 13 -4.70 -25.95 39.58
N PRO A 14 -4.24 -27.20 39.45
CA PRO A 14 -3.37 -27.63 38.36
C PRO A 14 -4.26 -28.05 37.19
N ALA A 15 -4.36 -27.22 36.15
CA ALA A 15 -4.90 -27.63 34.85
C ALA A 15 -4.53 -26.60 33.79
N ALA A 16 -3.78 -27.06 32.79
CA ALA A 16 -3.53 -26.47 31.47
C ALA A 16 -4.22 -25.13 31.19
N VAL A 17 -3.50 -24.03 31.41
CA VAL A 17 -3.85 -22.73 30.82
C VAL A 17 -3.02 -22.61 29.54
N LEU A 18 -3.66 -22.93 28.41
CA LEU A 18 -3.22 -22.51 27.09
C LEU A 18 -3.22 -20.98 27.08
N ALA A 19 -2.07 -20.39 27.38
CA ALA A 19 -1.83 -18.97 27.21
C ALA A 19 -1.78 -18.71 25.69
N SER A 20 -2.94 -18.46 25.09
CA SER A 20 -3.07 -17.78 23.81
C SER A 20 -2.55 -16.36 23.99
N GLY A 21 -1.22 -16.21 23.93
CA GLY A 21 -0.59 -14.93 23.68
C GLY A 21 -1.03 -14.47 22.31
N LEU A 22 -1.96 -13.51 22.27
CA LEU A 22 -2.09 -12.65 21.10
C LEU A 22 -0.74 -11.94 20.97
N LEU A 23 0.16 -12.53 20.16
CA LEU A 23 1.26 -11.81 19.56
C LEU A 23 0.62 -10.71 18.71
N ALA A 24 0.54 -9.51 19.26
CA ALA A 24 0.41 -8.31 18.45
C ALA A 24 1.62 -8.31 17.51
N ALA A 25 1.41 -8.71 16.26
CA ALA A 25 2.41 -8.61 15.22
C ALA A 25 2.86 -7.14 15.19
N PRO A 26 4.17 -6.85 15.21
CA PRO A 26 4.64 -5.49 15.05
C PRO A 26 4.15 -5.03 13.68
N ALA A 27 3.27 -4.03 13.63
CA ALA A 27 3.03 -3.28 12.42
C ALA A 27 4.36 -2.64 12.06
N ALA A 28 5.10 -3.26 11.14
CA ALA A 28 6.34 -2.69 10.65
C ALA A 28 6.01 -1.30 10.10
N ALA A 29 6.81 -0.29 10.50
CA ALA A 29 6.76 1.01 9.87
C ALA A 29 7.20 0.82 8.42
N GLU A 30 6.24 0.57 7.55
CA GLU A 30 6.47 0.48 6.11
C GLU A 30 7.01 1.83 5.63
N ASP A 31 8.16 1.78 4.96
CA ASP A 31 8.80 2.93 4.35
C ASP A 31 8.24 3.19 2.95
N LEU A 32 8.43 4.39 2.42
CA LEU A 32 7.85 4.82 1.14
C LEU A 32 8.28 3.91 -0.02
N ALA A 33 9.52 3.45 -0.02
CA ALA A 33 10.03 2.53 -1.04
C ALA A 33 9.27 1.19 -1.05
N GLU A 34 8.96 0.65 0.13
CA GLU A 34 8.24 -0.61 0.28
C GLU A 34 6.75 -0.44 -0.09
N ALA A 35 6.13 0.67 0.32
CA ALA A 35 4.75 0.96 -0.09
C ALA A 35 4.63 1.09 -1.62
N THR A 36 5.63 1.70 -2.26
CA THR A 36 5.64 1.95 -3.71
C THR A 36 5.89 0.66 -4.49
N SER A 37 6.75 -0.23 -3.98
CA SER A 37 6.98 -1.55 -4.60
C SER A 37 5.71 -2.41 -4.55
N GLN A 38 4.97 -2.38 -3.44
CA GLN A 38 3.67 -3.04 -3.32
C GLN A 38 2.64 -2.48 -4.31
N LEU A 39 2.61 -1.16 -4.49
CA LEU A 39 1.72 -0.51 -5.46
C LEU A 39 2.06 -0.94 -6.89
N CYS A 40 3.35 -0.95 -7.25
CA CYS A 40 3.79 -1.46 -8.55
C CYS A 40 3.35 -2.91 -8.76
N ALA A 41 3.57 -3.79 -7.78
CA ALA A 41 3.18 -5.20 -7.88
C ALA A 41 1.66 -5.34 -8.06
N LYS A 42 0.87 -4.51 -7.38
CA LYS A 42 -0.58 -4.46 -7.50
C LYS A 42 -1.03 -4.01 -8.89
N VAL A 43 -0.50 -2.88 -9.40
CA VAL A 43 -0.78 -2.40 -10.77
C VAL A 43 -0.41 -3.45 -11.81
N LYS A 44 0.78 -4.05 -11.69
CA LYS A 44 1.23 -5.13 -12.57
C LYS A 44 0.26 -6.31 -12.54
N GLY A 45 -0.20 -6.71 -11.35
CA GLY A 45 -1.23 -7.73 -11.17
C GLY A 45 -2.51 -7.38 -11.91
N CYS A 46 -3.05 -6.18 -11.71
CA CYS A 46 -4.28 -5.70 -12.35
C CYS A 46 -4.16 -5.71 -13.89
N VAL A 47 -3.10 -5.09 -14.43
CA VAL A 47 -2.91 -5.02 -15.89
C VAL A 47 -2.65 -6.41 -16.48
N SER A 48 -1.89 -7.26 -15.80
CA SER A 48 -1.61 -8.62 -16.29
C SER A 48 -2.88 -9.48 -16.38
N ALA A 49 -3.82 -9.31 -15.44
CA ALA A 49 -5.11 -9.99 -15.47
C ALA A 49 -5.94 -9.55 -16.68
N GLU A 50 -6.01 -8.23 -16.93
CA GLU A 50 -6.69 -7.67 -18.10
C GLU A 50 -6.10 -8.20 -19.42
N ILE A 51 -4.75 -8.14 -19.56
CA ILE A 51 -4.03 -8.66 -20.74
C ILE A 51 -4.31 -10.15 -20.95
N ALA A 52 -4.34 -10.94 -19.87
CA ALA A 52 -4.60 -12.38 -19.96
C ALA A 52 -6.00 -12.64 -20.54
N THR A 53 -7.00 -11.88 -20.11
CA THR A 53 -8.39 -12.00 -20.56
C THR A 53 -8.69 -11.32 -21.90
N ALA A 54 -7.80 -10.46 -22.40
CA ALA A 54 -7.98 -9.76 -23.68
C ALA A 54 -8.06 -10.77 -24.85
N THR A 55 -9.18 -10.73 -25.58
CA THR A 55 -9.44 -11.63 -26.73
C THR A 55 -8.94 -11.07 -28.05
N ASP A 56 -8.64 -9.77 -28.09
CA ASP A 56 -8.21 -8.99 -29.25
C ASP A 56 -6.68 -8.91 -29.39
N MET A 57 -5.93 -9.48 -28.46
CA MET A 57 -4.47 -9.52 -28.47
C MET A 57 -3.95 -10.93 -28.82
N SER A 58 -2.99 -11.01 -29.75
CA SER A 58 -2.17 -12.21 -29.95
C SER A 58 -1.19 -12.42 -28.79
N ASP A 59 -0.69 -13.65 -28.64
CA ASP A 59 0.28 -13.98 -27.58
C ASP A 59 1.56 -13.14 -27.65
N ALA A 60 2.02 -12.81 -28.86
CA ALA A 60 3.16 -11.93 -29.06
C ALA A 60 2.88 -10.50 -28.55
N GLN A 61 1.66 -9.98 -28.74
CA GLN A 61 1.24 -8.68 -28.23
C GLN A 61 1.09 -8.70 -26.70
N LYS A 62 0.54 -9.78 -26.13
CA LYS A 62 0.43 -9.95 -24.67
C LYS A 62 1.81 -9.97 -24.00
N ALA A 63 2.78 -10.64 -24.61
CA ALA A 63 4.15 -10.70 -24.12
C ALA A 63 4.86 -9.33 -24.17
N GLU A 64 4.60 -8.52 -25.20
CA GLU A 64 5.12 -7.15 -25.31
C GLU A 64 4.49 -6.23 -24.25
N ALA A 65 3.17 -6.26 -24.10
CA ALA A 65 2.45 -5.47 -23.10
C ALA A 65 2.92 -5.80 -21.68
N THR A 66 3.10 -7.09 -21.37
CA THR A 66 3.59 -7.54 -20.06
C THR A 66 5.01 -7.04 -19.76
N ARG A 67 5.89 -7.01 -20.77
CA ARG A 67 7.25 -6.44 -20.62
C ARG A 67 7.24 -4.94 -20.35
N SER A 68 6.24 -4.23 -20.86
CA SER A 68 6.11 -2.78 -20.65
C SER A 68 5.72 -2.40 -19.22
N LEU A 69 5.22 -3.36 -18.41
CA LEU A 69 4.80 -3.11 -17.03
C LEU A 69 5.95 -2.70 -16.11
N ASP A 70 7.17 -3.20 -16.37
CA ASP A 70 8.34 -2.83 -15.56
C ASP A 70 8.70 -1.34 -15.76
N THR A 71 8.52 -0.83 -16.98
CA THR A 71 8.67 0.60 -17.28
C THR A 71 7.60 1.44 -16.58
N MET A 72 6.35 0.95 -16.49
CA MET A 72 5.30 1.63 -15.74
C MET A 72 5.64 1.72 -14.25
N CYS A 73 6.18 0.66 -13.66
CA CYS A 73 6.60 0.68 -12.27
C CYS A 73 7.72 1.69 -12.01
N ALA A 74 8.72 1.76 -12.89
CA ALA A 74 9.77 2.78 -12.79
C ALA A 74 9.19 4.21 -12.85
N ALA A 75 8.15 4.45 -13.65
CA ALA A 75 7.46 5.73 -13.70
C ALA A 75 6.75 6.05 -12.37
N ILE A 76 6.07 5.07 -11.76
CA ILE A 76 5.43 5.22 -10.44
C ILE A 76 6.47 5.58 -9.38
N GLU A 77 7.59 4.86 -9.31
CA GLU A 77 8.68 5.16 -8.38
C GLU A 77 9.22 6.58 -8.58
N GLN A 78 9.37 6.99 -9.84
CA GLN A 78 9.84 8.32 -10.18
C GLN A 78 8.86 9.42 -9.75
N SER A 79 7.55 9.19 -9.80
CA SER A 79 6.51 10.14 -9.33
C SER A 79 6.67 10.50 -7.86
N PHE A 80 7.18 9.59 -7.04
CA PHE A 80 7.42 9.82 -5.60
C PHE A 80 8.86 10.22 -5.27
N SER A 81 9.76 10.30 -6.26
CA SER A 81 11.17 10.65 -6.06
C SER A 81 11.43 12.05 -5.48
N ILE A 82 10.44 12.95 -5.50
CA ILE A 82 10.56 14.25 -4.81
C ILE A 82 10.47 14.07 -3.29
N ALA A 83 9.68 13.10 -2.81
CA ALA A 83 9.51 12.81 -1.39
C ALA A 83 10.75 12.18 -0.76
N THR A 84 11.54 11.44 -1.55
CA THR A 84 12.84 10.92 -1.09
C THR A 84 13.88 12.04 -0.95
N ARG A 85 13.78 13.10 -1.75
CA ARG A 85 14.66 14.28 -1.69
C ARG A 85 14.24 15.30 -0.64
N GLN A 86 12.95 15.38 -0.33
CA GLN A 86 12.37 16.31 0.64
C GLN A 86 11.69 15.51 1.75
N HIS A 87 12.39 15.28 2.87
CA HIS A 87 11.86 14.45 3.96
C HIS A 87 10.49 14.89 4.51
N ARG A 88 10.14 16.19 4.44
CA ARG A 88 8.81 16.69 4.82
C ARG A 88 7.66 16.16 3.95
N LEU A 89 7.97 15.70 2.74
CA LEU A 89 7.01 15.12 1.81
C LEU A 89 6.94 13.60 1.91
N ASN A 90 7.78 12.95 2.74
CA ASN A 90 7.79 11.50 2.90
C ASN A 90 6.47 10.97 3.48
N ASP A 91 6.01 11.53 4.61
CA ASP A 91 4.76 11.08 5.24
C ASP A 91 3.53 11.31 4.34
N PRO A 92 3.34 12.49 3.69
CA PRO A 92 2.26 12.67 2.73
C PRO A 92 2.33 11.73 1.53
N ALA A 93 3.53 11.47 0.99
CA ALA A 93 3.71 10.52 -0.10
C ALA A 93 3.33 9.10 0.33
N LEU A 94 3.75 8.69 1.52
CA LEU A 94 3.45 7.38 2.07
C LEU A 94 1.94 7.21 2.31
N ALA A 95 1.25 8.25 2.77
CA ALA A 95 -0.21 8.25 2.90
C ALA A 95 -0.91 8.08 1.55
N CYS A 96 -0.46 8.80 0.51
CA CYS A 96 -0.96 8.65 -0.85
C CYS A 96 -0.79 7.21 -1.37
N VAL A 97 0.42 6.66 -1.27
CA VAL A 97 0.70 5.30 -1.77
C VAL A 97 -0.12 4.24 -1.01
N ARG A 98 -0.29 4.40 0.31
CA ARG A 98 -1.12 3.49 1.12
C ARG A 98 -2.59 3.55 0.73
N SER A 99 -3.15 4.73 0.52
CA SER A 99 -4.54 4.85 0.11
C SER A 99 -4.77 4.27 -1.28
N MET A 100 -3.83 4.46 -2.23
CA MET A 100 -3.87 3.78 -3.52
C MET A 100 -3.80 2.26 -3.38
N ASN A 101 -2.92 1.74 -2.52
CA ASN A 101 -2.82 0.30 -2.26
C ASN A 101 -4.10 -0.30 -1.65
N ALA A 102 -4.96 0.50 -1.02
CA ALA A 102 -6.24 0.04 -0.49
C ALA A 102 -7.34 -0.14 -1.55
N LEU A 103 -7.19 0.49 -2.72
CA LEU A 103 -8.17 0.45 -3.81
C LEU A 103 -8.19 -0.89 -4.54
N ASP A 104 -9.30 -1.27 -5.16
CA ASP A 104 -9.33 -2.42 -6.06
C ASP A 104 -8.76 -2.11 -7.45
N CYS A 105 -8.65 -3.11 -8.33
CA CYS A 105 -8.10 -2.90 -9.68
C CYS A 105 -8.95 -1.99 -10.55
N ALA A 106 -10.28 -1.97 -10.38
CA ALA A 106 -11.16 -1.12 -11.17
C ALA A 106 -10.97 0.36 -10.78
N GLU A 107 -10.84 0.62 -9.49
CA GLU A 107 -10.55 1.94 -8.94
C GLU A 107 -9.12 2.40 -9.30
N LEU A 108 -8.15 1.48 -9.22
CA LEU A 108 -6.74 1.78 -9.47
C LEU A 108 -6.41 2.04 -10.95
N MET A 109 -7.15 1.41 -11.87
CA MET A 109 -6.92 1.51 -13.32
C MET A 109 -7.90 2.47 -14.03
N GLY A 110 -8.65 3.28 -13.28
CA GLY A 110 -9.56 4.27 -13.83
C GLY A 110 -8.88 5.31 -14.74
N VAL A 111 -9.67 5.97 -15.58
CA VAL A 111 -9.21 6.87 -16.67
C VAL A 111 -8.42 8.08 -16.17
N ASP A 112 -8.67 8.52 -14.94
CA ASP A 112 -8.01 9.66 -14.29
C ASP A 112 -6.91 9.22 -13.29
N GLY A 113 -6.67 7.92 -13.15
CA GLY A 113 -5.86 7.35 -12.08
C GLY A 113 -6.53 7.42 -10.70
N PRO A 114 -5.99 6.73 -9.69
CA PRO A 114 -6.55 6.70 -8.34
C PRO A 114 -6.21 8.01 -7.61
N MET A 115 -6.98 9.06 -7.87
CA MET A 115 -6.80 10.35 -7.19
C MET A 115 -7.52 10.31 -5.83
N THR A 116 -6.86 9.72 -4.84
CA THR A 116 -7.33 9.76 -3.45
C THR A 116 -7.07 11.12 -2.82
N VAL A 117 -7.81 11.47 -1.78
CA VAL A 117 -7.62 12.73 -1.02
C VAL A 117 -6.18 12.86 -0.48
N ASP A 118 -5.56 11.74 -0.09
CA ASP A 118 -4.17 11.73 0.37
C ASP A 118 -3.19 12.05 -0.77
N CYS A 119 -3.47 11.57 -1.99
CA CYS A 119 -2.67 11.90 -3.17
C CYS A 119 -2.86 13.35 -3.63
N GLU A 120 -4.06 13.90 -3.55
CA GLU A 120 -4.29 15.34 -3.78
C GLU A 120 -3.48 16.19 -2.81
N THR A 121 -3.47 15.81 -1.53
CA THR A 121 -2.71 16.49 -0.48
C THR A 121 -1.21 16.45 -0.78
N PHE A 122 -0.67 15.26 -1.10
CA PHE A 122 0.74 15.11 -1.46
C PHE A 122 1.09 15.96 -2.70
N GLN A 123 0.28 15.92 -3.76
CA GLN A 123 0.53 16.68 -4.98
C GLN A 123 0.51 18.19 -4.74
N GLY A 124 -0.44 18.69 -3.94
CA GLY A 124 -0.49 20.10 -3.56
C GLY A 124 0.76 20.55 -2.79
N LEU A 125 1.23 19.71 -1.86
CA LEU A 125 2.48 19.96 -1.14
C LEU A 125 3.68 19.90 -2.08
N ALA A 126 3.80 18.87 -2.92
CA ALA A 126 4.91 18.73 -3.86
C ALA A 126 4.99 19.88 -4.87
N ALA A 127 3.85 20.39 -5.35
CA ALA A 127 3.78 21.52 -6.25
C ALA A 127 4.25 22.84 -5.60
N ALA A 128 3.96 23.04 -4.31
CA ALA A 128 4.44 24.20 -3.56
C ALA A 128 5.96 24.20 -3.35
N GLU A 129 6.61 23.04 -3.46
CA GLU A 129 8.03 22.84 -3.15
C GLU A 129 8.92 22.72 -4.40
N GLY A 130 8.30 22.59 -5.59
CA GLY A 130 8.96 22.46 -6.89
C GLY A 130 8.83 23.69 -7.80
N GLY A 131 8.34 24.82 -7.27
CA GLY A 131 8.24 26.11 -7.95
C GLY A 131 9.42 27.04 -7.71
#